data_AF-A0A951LB51-F1
#
_entry.id   AF-A0A951LB51-F1
#
_cell.length_a   1.000
_cell.length_b   1.000
_cell.length_c   1.000
_cell.angle_alpha   90.00
_cell.angle_beta   90.00
_cell.angle_gamma   90.00
#
_symmetry.space_group_name_H-M   'P 1'
#
loop_
_entity.id
_entity.type
_entity.pdbx_description
1 polymer ?
#
loop_
_entity_poly.entity_id
_entity_poly.type
_entity_poly.pdbx_seq_one_letter_code
_entity_poly.pdbx_strand_id
1 'polypeptide(L)'
;MAASDTTIVTARISAELKAKLDALARSTKRSKSHLATEAIAAYVEQNAWQIAEIEAGIAELDRGEVMSDHEVEALYERLTRQR
;
A
#
# COMPACT_ATOMS: atom_id res chain seq x y z
N MET A 1 14.29 20.16 14.05
CA MET A 1 13.13 19.30 13.79
C MET A 1 12.19 20.10 12.93
N ALA A 2 12.12 19.82 11.63
CA ALA A 2 11.25 20.60 10.74
C ALA A 2 9.79 20.36 11.15
N ALA A 3 9.03 21.43 11.30
CA ALA A 3 7.59 21.34 11.48
C ALA A 3 7.03 20.51 10.32
N SER A 4 6.07 19.63 10.61
CA SER A 4 5.37 18.82 9.63
C SER A 4 4.53 19.75 8.74
N ASP A 5 5.10 20.21 7.63
CA ASP A 5 4.37 20.99 6.65
C ASP A 5 3.20 20.17 6.13
N THR A 6 1.98 20.70 6.28
CA THR A 6 0.77 20.09 5.74
C THR A 6 0.32 20.88 4.52
N THR A 7 -0.20 20.15 3.53
CA THR A 7 -0.77 20.74 2.31
C THR A 7 -2.20 20.25 2.10
N ILE A 8 -2.97 20.99 1.30
CA ILE A 8 -4.38 20.71 1.06
C ILE A 8 -4.52 19.89 -0.22
N VAL A 9 -5.23 18.78 -0.13
CA VAL A 9 -5.70 17.99 -1.27
C VAL A 9 -7.20 18.17 -1.41
N THR A 10 -7.67 18.61 -2.59
CA THR A 10 -9.10 18.72 -2.90
C THR A 10 -9.51 17.62 -3.85
N ALA A 11 -10.46 16.77 -3.44
CA ALA A 11 -10.99 15.69 -4.25
C ALA A 11 -12.52 15.78 -4.36
N ARG A 12 -13.06 15.44 -5.53
CA ARG A 12 -14.50 15.26 -5.72
C ARG A 12 -14.88 13.85 -5.33
N ILE A 13 -15.90 13.72 -4.47
CA ILE A 13 -16.47 12.44 -4.06
C ILE A 13 -17.96 12.41 -4.33
N SER A 14 -18.53 11.22 -4.51
CA SER A 14 -19.98 11.07 -4.65
C SER A 14 -20.72 11.50 -3.38
N ALA A 15 -21.98 11.92 -3.53
CA ALA A 15 -22.83 12.28 -2.39
C ALA A 15 -23.02 11.09 -1.43
N GLU A 16 -23.10 9.87 -1.97
CA GLU A 16 -23.17 8.64 -1.20
C GLU A 16 -21.92 8.42 -0.33
N LEU A 17 -20.72 8.57 -0.91
CA LEU A 17 -19.47 8.43 -0.17
C LEU A 17 -19.35 9.50 0.92
N LYS A 18 -19.75 10.74 0.62
CA LYS A 18 -19.82 11.81 1.63
C LYS A 18 -20.73 11.41 2.80
N ALA A 19 -21.92 10.86 2.54
CA ALA A 19 -22.86 10.44 3.58
C ALA A 19 -22.28 9.31 4.46
N LYS A 20 -21.61 8.32 3.84
CA LYS A 20 -20.89 7.25 4.55
C LYS A 20 -19.77 7.80 5.44
N LEU A 21 -18.97 8.73 4.92
CA LEU A 21 -17.91 9.40 5.68
C LEU A 21 -18.46 10.25 6.84
N ASP A 22 -19.57 10.97 6.62
CA ASP A 22 -20.25 11.74 7.66
C ASP A 22 -20.74 10.82 8.81
N ALA A 23 -21.27 9.62 8.49
CA ALA A 23 -21.69 8.64 9.49
C ALA A 23 -20.51 8.03 10.26
N LEU A 24 -19.44 7.67 9.55
CA LEU A 24 -18.22 7.11 10.15
C LEU A 24 -17.54 8.10 11.11
N ALA A 25 -17.50 9.38 10.74
CA ALA A 25 -16.97 10.44 11.58
C ALA A 25 -17.73 10.55 12.92
N ARG A 26 -19.06 10.46 12.88
CA ARG A 26 -19.91 10.48 14.08
C ARG A 26 -19.69 9.26 14.97
N SER A 27 -19.64 8.06 14.39
CA SER A 27 -19.47 6.83 15.17
C SER A 27 -18.09 6.70 15.83
N THR A 28 -17.05 7.18 15.16
CA THR A 28 -15.66 7.10 15.64
C THR A 28 -15.22 8.32 16.46
N LYS A 29 -16.04 9.37 16.53
CA LYS A 29 -15.70 10.67 17.13
C LYS A 29 -14.44 11.30 16.52
N ARG A 30 -14.24 11.11 15.21
CA ARG A 30 -13.12 11.68 14.44
C ARG A 30 -13.61 12.70 13.43
N SER A 31 -12.74 13.63 13.06
CA SER A 31 -13.04 14.58 11.99
C SER A 31 -12.97 13.88 10.63
N LYS A 32 -13.74 14.39 9.66
CA LYS A 32 -13.70 13.87 8.27
C LYS A 32 -12.35 14.05 7.63
N SER A 33 -11.67 15.16 7.93
CA SER A 33 -10.31 15.40 7.45
C SER A 33 -9.35 14.36 8.00
N HIS A 34 -9.45 14.01 9.27
CA HIS A 34 -8.61 12.97 9.87
C HIS A 34 -8.83 11.62 9.19
N LEU A 35 -10.09 11.18 9.07
CA LEU A 35 -10.42 9.92 8.40
C LEU A 35 -9.99 9.90 6.92
N ALA A 36 -10.12 11.03 6.21
CA ALA A 36 -9.67 11.14 4.83
C ALA A 36 -8.14 11.05 4.72
N THR A 37 -7.41 11.74 5.60
CA THR A 37 -5.95 11.66 5.65
C THR A 37 -5.48 10.25 6.00
N GLU A 38 -6.10 9.58 6.98
CA GLU A 38 -5.79 8.20 7.33
C GLU A 38 -6.04 7.24 6.16
N ALA A 39 -7.19 7.36 5.49
CA ALA A 39 -7.52 6.52 4.34
C ALA A 39 -6.56 6.74 3.17
N ILE A 40 -6.19 7.99 2.88
CA ILE A 40 -5.23 8.33 1.83
C ILE A 40 -3.85 7.78 2.19
N ALA A 41 -3.39 7.95 3.43
CA ALA A 41 -2.09 7.46 3.87
C ALA A 41 -2.00 5.93 3.74
N ALA A 42 -3.01 5.21 4.23
CA ALA A 42 -3.07 3.76 4.10
C ALA A 42 -3.08 3.32 2.63
N TYR A 43 -3.87 3.98 1.77
CA TYR A 43 -3.89 3.67 0.35
C TYR A 43 -2.51 3.89 -0.29
N VAL A 44 -1.87 5.03 -0.05
CA VAL A 44 -0.57 5.36 -0.63
C VAL A 44 0.50 4.37 -0.14
N GLU A 45 0.56 4.08 1.15
CA GLU A 45 1.54 3.15 1.72
C GLU A 45 1.44 1.75 1.09
N GLN A 46 0.22 1.21 1.00
CA GLN A 46 -0.02 -0.12 0.41
C GLN A 46 0.39 -0.17 -1.07
N ASN A 47 0.08 0.88 -1.84
CA ASN A 47 0.42 0.88 -3.26
C ASN A 47 1.91 1.18 -3.51
N ALA A 48 2.51 2.07 -2.72
CA ALA A 48 3.91 2.45 -2.88
C ALA A 48 4.86 1.29 -2.60
N TRP A 49 4.60 0.49 -1.56
CA TRP A 49 5.37 -0.72 -1.30
C TRP A 49 5.30 -1.70 -2.48
N GLN A 50 4.09 -1.96 -2.98
CA GLN A 50 3.89 -2.92 -4.06
C GLN A 50 4.60 -2.48 -5.35
N ILE A 51 4.51 -1.19 -5.69
CA ILE A 51 5.19 -0.63 -6.85
C ILE A 51 6.71 -0.76 -6.69
N ALA A 52 7.24 -0.42 -5.52
CA ALA A 52 8.68 -0.50 -5.26
C ALA A 52 9.22 -1.93 -5.40
N GLU A 53 8.50 -2.95 -4.89
CA GLU A 53 8.89 -4.35 -5.03
C GLU A 53 8.84 -4.84 -6.49
N ILE A 54 7.83 -4.41 -7.25
CA ILE A 54 7.75 -4.72 -8.68
C ILE A 54 8.92 -4.09 -9.44
N GLU A 55 9.22 -2.82 -9.19
CA GLU A 55 10.34 -2.12 -9.81
C GLU A 55 11.68 -2.76 -9.44
N ALA A 56 11.86 -3.18 -8.18
CA ALA A 56 13.04 -3.91 -7.72
C ALA A 56 13.20 -5.25 -8.46
N GLY A 57 12.13 -6.04 -8.54
CA GLY A 57 12.14 -7.32 -9.26
C GLY A 57 12.45 -7.14 -10.75
N ILE A 58 11.89 -6.14 -11.41
CA ILE A 58 12.24 -5.81 -12.82
C ILE A 58 13.73 -5.49 -12.94
N ALA A 59 14.28 -4.70 -12.01
CA ALA A 59 15.70 -4.36 -12.04
C ALA A 59 16.61 -5.57 -11.77
N GLU A 60 16.19 -6.53 -10.94
CA GLU A 60 16.88 -7.82 -10.74
C GLU A 60 16.89 -8.65 -12.03
N LEU A 61 15.73 -8.77 -12.70
CA LEU A 61 15.63 -9.44 -14.01
C LEU A 61 16.58 -8.81 -15.04
N ASP A 62 16.62 -7.48 -15.12
CA ASP A 62 17.49 -6.74 -16.03
C ASP A 62 18.99 -6.97 -15.74
N ARG A 63 19.35 -7.24 -14.47
CA ARG A 63 20.71 -7.62 -14.06
C ARG A 63 20.99 -9.12 -14.23
N GLY A 64 20.00 -9.92 -14.62
CA GLY A 64 20.10 -11.38 -14.71
C GLY A 64 20.14 -12.07 -13.35
N GLU A 65 19.70 -11.40 -12.28
CA GLU A 65 19.61 -11.94 -10.92
C GLU A 65 18.35 -12.81 -10.79
N VAL A 66 18.33 -13.92 -11.54
CA VAL A 66 17.21 -14.86 -11.61
C VAL A 66 17.61 -16.22 -11.10
N MET A 67 16.65 -16.92 -10.47
CA MET A 67 16.83 -18.32 -10.12
C MET A 67 16.66 -19.19 -11.37
N SER A 68 17.57 -20.13 -11.56
CA SER A 68 17.43 -21.20 -12.54
C SER A 68 16.33 -22.19 -12.14
N ASP A 69 15.80 -22.94 -13.12
CA ASP A 69 14.76 -23.95 -12.88
C ASP A 69 15.16 -24.96 -11.78
N HIS A 70 16.44 -25.35 -11.73
CA HIS A 70 16.95 -26.26 -10.70
C HIS A 70 16.93 -25.63 -9.30
N GLU A 71 17.27 -24.35 -9.19
CA GLU A 71 17.21 -23.62 -7.91
C GLU A 71 15.76 -23.45 -7.43
N VAL A 72 14.83 -23.24 -8.37
CA VAL A 72 13.39 -23.17 -8.06
C VAL A 72 12.86 -24.52 -7.56
N GLU A 73 13.22 -25.63 -8.21
CA GLU A 73 12.82 -26.98 -7.78
C GLU A 73 13.34 -27.30 -6.38
N ALA A 74 14.63 -27.03 -6.13
CA ALA A 74 15.24 -27.25 -4.81
C ALA A 74 14.58 -26.39 -3.72
N LEU A 75 14.20 -25.14 -4.04
CA LEU A 75 13.46 -24.27 -3.13
C LEU A 75 12.07 -24.84 -2.82
N TYR A 76 11.35 -25.30 -3.85
CA TYR A 76 10.02 -25.86 -3.71
C TYR A 76 10.02 -27.09 -2.80
N GLU A 77 10.92 -28.05 -3.07
CA GLU A 77 11.08 -29.25 -2.24
C GLU A 77 11.38 -28.90 -0.77
N ARG A 78 12.19 -27.86 -0.51
CA ARG A 78 12.51 -27.42 0.85
C ARG A 78 11.28 -26.85 1.57
N LEU A 79 10.48 -26.04 0.89
CA LEU A 79 9.30 -25.40 1.47
C LEU A 79 8.16 -26.38 1.73
N THR A 80 7.97 -27.38 0.87
CA THR A 80 6.93 -28.41 1.06
C THR A 80 7.30 -29.46 2.10
N ARG A 81 8.60 -29.62 2.41
CA ARG A 81 9.10 -30.60 3.39
C ARG A 81 9.02 -30.11 4.85
N GLN A 82 8.82 -28.81 5.07
CA GLN A 82 8.67 -28.20 6.40
C GLN A 82 7.20 -28.01 6.84
N ARG A 83 6.26 -28.63 6.12
CA ARG A 83 4.83 -28.58 6.40
C ARG A 83 4.33 -29.94 6.86
#